data_AF-F0BJW4-F1
#
_entry.id   AF-F0BJW4-F1
#
_cell.length_a   1.000
_cell.length_b   1.000
_cell.length_c   1.000
_cell.angle_alpha   90.00
_cell.angle_beta   90.00
_cell.angle_gamma   90.00
#
_symmetry.space_group_name_H-M   'P 1'
#
loop_
_entity.id
_entity.type
_entity.pdbx_description
1 polymer ?
#
loop_
_entity_poly.entity_id
_entity_poly.type
_entity_poly.pdbx_seq_one_letter_code
_entity_poly.pdbx_strand_id
1 'polypeptide(L)'
;MMSFRKPGWMLSGVLCVACLPAAAGAQDVAASSKVGIDPVTGKLRPLTDAESAALDQQAGAAARSAATRTTVPQTEAAARATERRLPNGTVARKLPATQMSSLTATRQADGRIVIEHSDDADTQPAHAEHGALPHE
;
A
#
# COMPACT_ATOMS: atom_id res chain seq x y z
N MET A 1 -33.18 44.34 63.58
CA MET A 1 -31.86 43.96 63.00
C MET A 1 -32.13 43.12 61.76
N MET A 2 -31.38 43.37 60.67
CA MET A 2 -31.49 42.82 59.30
C MET A 2 -32.70 43.39 58.50
N SER A 3 -32.64 44.53 57.78
CA SER A 3 -31.76 45.06 56.72
C SER A 3 -32.00 44.49 55.30
N PHE A 4 -32.90 45.15 54.56
CA PHE A 4 -32.82 45.68 53.18
C PHE A 4 -31.76 45.15 52.18
N ARG A 5 -32.21 44.76 50.97
CA ARG A 5 -31.88 45.33 49.61
C ARG A 5 -32.03 44.28 48.48
N LYS A 6 -33.00 44.47 47.57
CA LYS A 6 -32.91 44.94 46.16
C LYS A 6 -32.55 43.87 45.09
N PRO A 7 -33.28 43.84 43.95
CA PRO A 7 -32.92 43.08 42.75
C PRO A 7 -31.92 43.87 41.89
N GLY A 8 -31.05 43.18 41.16
CA GLY A 8 -30.08 43.82 40.28
C GLY A 8 -29.60 42.90 39.18
N TRP A 9 -30.22 43.03 38.01
CA TRP A 9 -29.56 42.78 36.73
C TRP A 9 -28.23 43.53 36.69
N MET A 10 -27.14 42.81 36.40
CA MET A 10 -25.94 43.41 35.83
C MET A 10 -25.41 42.48 34.72
N LEU A 11 -25.21 43.13 33.59
CA LEU A 11 -24.71 42.65 32.31
C LEU A 11 -23.23 42.21 32.36
N SER A 12 -22.89 41.33 31.41
CA SER A 12 -21.66 41.31 30.60
C SER A 12 -20.37 40.70 31.17
N GLY A 13 -19.80 39.80 30.37
CA GLY A 13 -18.48 39.18 30.53
C GLY A 13 -18.26 38.11 29.45
N VAL A 14 -18.17 38.52 28.18
CA VAL A 14 -16.92 38.45 27.38
C VAL A 14 -16.44 37.02 27.10
N LEU A 15 -16.72 36.57 25.87
CA LEU A 15 -15.83 35.89 24.93
C LEU A 15 -14.67 35.06 25.55
N CYS A 16 -14.80 33.73 25.51
CA CYS A 16 -13.65 32.83 25.53
C CYS A 16 -13.73 31.87 24.33
N VAL A 17 -13.28 32.40 23.18
CA VAL A 17 -12.72 31.60 22.10
C VAL A 17 -11.37 31.08 22.61
N ALA A 18 -11.24 29.77 22.84
CA ALA A 18 -9.94 29.14 22.99
C ALA A 18 -10.01 27.65 22.65
N CYS A 19 -9.49 27.33 21.47
CA CYS A 19 -8.76 26.11 21.13
C CYS A 19 -9.36 24.76 21.55
N LEU A 20 -10.16 24.17 20.66
CA LEU A 20 -10.08 22.73 20.44
C LEU A 20 -8.66 22.40 19.96
N PRO A 21 -7.90 21.50 20.62
CA PRO A 21 -6.74 20.93 19.98
C PRO A 21 -7.25 20.03 18.87
N ALA A 22 -7.14 20.52 17.63
CA ALA A 22 -7.17 19.66 16.46
C ALA A 22 -6.21 18.50 16.73
N ALA A 23 -6.74 17.28 16.69
CA ALA A 23 -5.93 16.09 16.62
C ALA A 23 -5.14 16.17 15.31
N ALA A 24 -3.98 16.82 15.37
CA ALA A 24 -2.95 16.71 14.37
C ALA A 24 -2.55 15.23 14.40
N GLY A 25 -3.14 14.45 13.49
CA GLY A 25 -2.56 13.19 13.09
C GLY A 25 -1.16 13.52 12.59
N ALA A 26 -0.18 13.33 13.47
CA ALA A 26 1.20 13.21 13.06
C ALA A 26 1.25 11.99 12.15
N GLN A 27 1.02 12.22 10.86
CA GLN A 27 1.40 11.27 9.85
C GLN A 27 2.91 11.18 10.00
N ASP A 28 3.35 10.01 10.45
CA ASP A 28 4.73 9.59 10.35
C ASP A 28 5.08 9.68 8.86
N VAL A 29 5.59 10.85 8.46
CA VAL A 29 6.21 11.04 7.15
C VAL A 29 7.49 10.23 7.25
N ALA A 30 7.34 8.92 7.01
CA ALA A 30 8.44 7.98 6.93
C ALA A 30 9.55 8.68 6.16
N ALA A 31 10.72 8.83 6.80
CA ALA A 31 11.86 9.56 6.26
C ALA A 31 12.26 8.95 4.90
N SER A 32 11.59 9.41 3.87
CA SER A 32 11.70 8.97 2.51
C SER A 32 12.65 9.97 1.86
N SER A 33 13.71 9.47 1.22
CA SER A 33 14.73 10.29 0.55
C SER A 33 14.19 10.97 -0.73
N LYS A 34 12.98 11.54 -0.66
CA LYS A 34 12.33 12.29 -1.74
C LYS A 34 13.03 13.64 -1.87
N VAL A 35 13.55 13.91 -3.07
CA VAL A 35 14.23 15.17 -3.37
C VAL A 35 13.70 15.66 -4.71
N GLY A 36 13.32 16.94 -4.78
CA GLY A 36 12.94 17.58 -6.02
C GLY A 36 14.18 18.03 -6.80
N ILE A 37 14.05 18.14 -8.12
CA ILE A 37 15.05 18.79 -8.96
C ILE A 37 14.50 20.17 -9.34
N ASP A 38 15.28 21.22 -9.10
CA ASP A 38 14.96 22.56 -9.62
C ASP A 38 15.08 22.55 -11.15
N PRO A 39 14.02 22.88 -11.89
CA PRO A 39 14.04 22.83 -13.35
C PRO A 39 14.94 23.89 -14.00
N VAL A 40 15.27 24.98 -13.29
CA VAL A 40 16.11 26.07 -13.82
C VAL A 40 17.58 25.79 -13.50
N THR A 41 17.87 25.36 -12.27
CA THR A 41 19.26 25.19 -11.82
C THR A 41 19.76 23.75 -11.89
N GLY A 42 18.86 22.77 -12.06
CA GLY A 42 19.17 21.34 -12.04
C GLY A 42 19.60 20.82 -10.67
N LYS A 43 19.58 21.67 -9.63
CA LYS A 43 20.06 21.32 -8.30
C LYS A 43 18.99 20.59 -7.51
N LEU A 44 19.45 19.75 -6.59
CA LEU A 44 18.60 19.08 -5.61
C LEU A 44 18.01 20.11 -4.66
N ARG A 45 16.69 20.08 -4.50
CA ARG A 45 15.93 20.90 -3.57
C ARG A 45 14.99 20.04 -2.74
N PRO A 46 14.64 20.45 -1.51
CA PRO A 46 13.56 19.78 -0.77
C PRO A 46 12.27 19.83 -1.60
N LEU A 47 11.52 18.73 -1.55
CA LEU A 47 10.22 18.62 -2.21
C LEU A 47 9.20 19.40 -1.38
N THR A 48 8.32 20.16 -2.02
CA THR A 48 7.22 20.83 -1.30
C THR A 48 6.17 19.81 -0.87
N ASP A 49 5.31 20.16 0.10
CA ASP A 49 4.26 19.26 0.59
C ASP A 49 3.29 18.82 -0.51
N ALA A 50 2.93 19.75 -1.40
CA ALA A 50 2.05 19.48 -2.54
C ALA A 50 2.68 18.51 -3.54
N GLU A 51 3.97 18.68 -3.84
CA GLU A 51 4.72 17.79 -4.73
C GLU A 51 4.92 16.40 -4.10
N SER A 52 5.15 16.35 -2.79
CA SER A 52 5.27 15.10 -2.04
C SER A 52 3.96 14.30 -2.07
N ALA A 53 2.83 14.98 -1.82
CA ALA A 53 1.51 14.36 -1.89
C ALA A 53 1.17 13.87 -3.31
N ALA A 54 1.53 14.63 -4.35
CA ALA A 54 1.35 14.22 -5.73
C ALA A 54 2.17 12.96 -6.07
N LEU A 55 3.43 12.89 -5.60
CA LEU A 55 4.28 11.73 -5.80
C LEU A 55 3.72 10.48 -5.11
N ASP A 56 3.19 10.62 -3.89
CA ASP A 56 2.55 9.51 -3.17
C ASP A 56 1.29 9.01 -3.89
N GLN A 57 0.47 9.92 -4.44
CA GLN A 57 -0.69 9.54 -5.24
C GLN A 57 -0.28 8.80 -6.52
N GLN A 58 0.76 9.27 -7.21
CA GLN A 58 1.30 8.61 -8.40
C GLN A 58 1.85 7.22 -8.09
N ALA A 59 2.59 7.06 -6.98
CA ALA A 59 3.08 5.77 -6.52
C ALA A 59 1.93 4.79 -6.25
N GLY A 60 0.89 5.25 -5.54
CA GLY A 60 -0.31 4.44 -5.28
C GLY A 60 -1.12 4.10 -6.54
N ALA A 61 -1.17 5.00 -7.53
CA ALA A 61 -1.84 4.74 -8.82
C ALA A 61 -1.05 3.77 -9.71
N ALA A 62 0.28 3.86 -9.70
CA ALA A 62 1.18 2.96 -10.41
C ALA A 62 1.07 1.54 -9.85
N ALA A 63 1.05 1.38 -8.51
CA ALA A 63 0.86 0.10 -7.85
C ALA A 63 -0.47 -0.57 -8.26
N ARG A 64 -1.58 0.20 -8.25
CA ARG A 64 -2.90 -0.29 -8.71
C ARG A 64 -2.92 -0.66 -10.19
N SER A 65 -2.24 0.11 -11.03
CA SER A 65 -2.18 -0.13 -12.49
C SER A 65 -1.25 -1.28 -12.88
N ALA A 66 -0.25 -1.59 -12.06
CA ALA A 66 0.59 -2.77 -12.22
C ALA A 66 -0.22 -4.04 -11.90
N ALA A 67 -1.03 -4.00 -10.83
CA ALA A 67 -1.93 -5.09 -10.47
C ALA A 67 -2.97 -5.42 -11.56
N THR A 68 -3.45 -4.43 -12.31
CA THR A 68 -4.42 -4.64 -13.40
C THR A 68 -3.79 -5.12 -14.71
N ARG A 69 -2.55 -4.72 -15.03
CA ARG A 69 -1.86 -5.14 -16.25
C ARG A 69 -1.38 -6.59 -16.22
N THR A 70 -1.12 -7.12 -15.03
CA THR A 70 -0.73 -8.51 -14.84
C THR A 70 -1.82 -9.19 -14.03
N THR A 71 -2.98 -9.45 -14.65
CA THR A 71 -4.00 -10.31 -14.03
C THR A 71 -3.44 -11.72 -13.92
N VAL A 72 -2.83 -11.99 -12.77
CA VAL A 72 -2.38 -13.32 -12.32
C VAL A 72 -3.63 -14.05 -11.82
N PRO A 73 -3.94 -15.25 -12.35
CA PRO A 73 -5.05 -16.06 -11.86
C PRO A 73 -4.84 -16.39 -10.38
N GLN A 74 -5.84 -16.11 -9.54
CA GLN A 74 -5.72 -16.38 -8.10
C GLN A 74 -5.90 -17.87 -7.77
N THR A 75 -6.51 -18.64 -8.68
CA THR A 75 -6.84 -20.06 -8.46
C THR A 75 -6.43 -20.92 -9.65
N GLU A 76 -6.29 -22.23 -9.43
CA GLU A 76 -6.01 -23.18 -10.51
C GLU A 76 -7.12 -23.20 -11.58
N ALA A 77 -8.38 -23.08 -11.17
CA ALA A 77 -9.52 -23.02 -12.09
C ALA A 77 -9.44 -21.79 -13.01
N ALA A 78 -9.12 -20.63 -12.44
CA ALA A 78 -8.89 -19.42 -13.21
C ALA A 78 -7.66 -19.55 -14.13
N ALA A 79 -6.61 -20.25 -13.69
CA ALA A 79 -5.45 -20.53 -14.53
C ALA A 79 -5.81 -21.40 -15.73
N ARG A 80 -6.60 -22.46 -15.56
CA ARG A 80 -7.08 -23.32 -16.67
C ARG A 80 -7.84 -22.53 -17.73
N ALA A 81 -8.63 -21.53 -17.32
CA ALA A 81 -9.32 -20.64 -18.25
C ALA A 81 -8.37 -19.78 -19.13
N THR A 82 -7.08 -19.69 -18.80
CA THR A 82 -6.07 -18.95 -19.57
C THR A 82 -5.30 -19.80 -20.56
N GLU A 83 -5.67 -21.08 -20.73
CA GLU A 83 -5.01 -21.98 -21.67
C GLU A 83 -5.13 -21.49 -23.12
N ARG A 84 -4.00 -21.50 -23.81
CA ARG A 84 -3.92 -21.23 -25.24
C ARG A 84 -3.06 -22.28 -25.91
N ARG A 85 -3.57 -22.86 -26.99
CA ARG A 85 -2.80 -23.74 -27.87
C ARG A 85 -1.93 -22.92 -28.81
N LEU A 86 -0.66 -23.28 -28.91
CA LEU A 86 0.30 -22.65 -29.82
C LEU A 86 0.37 -23.44 -31.14
N PRO A 87 0.85 -22.83 -32.24
CA PRO A 87 0.99 -23.49 -33.54
C PRO A 87 1.91 -24.72 -33.52
N ASN A 88 2.79 -24.84 -32.53
CA ASN A 88 3.70 -25.98 -32.33
C ASN A 88 3.06 -27.14 -31.54
N GLY A 89 1.75 -27.09 -31.24
CA GLY A 89 1.03 -28.12 -30.49
C GLY A 89 1.15 -28.02 -28.97
N THR A 90 1.94 -27.08 -28.44
CA THR A 90 2.06 -26.87 -26.98
C THR A 90 0.89 -26.07 -26.41
N VAL A 91 0.65 -26.20 -25.10
CA VAL A 91 -0.35 -25.43 -24.36
C VAL A 91 0.39 -24.46 -23.44
N ALA A 92 0.16 -23.16 -23.63
CA ALA A 92 0.57 -22.14 -22.66
C ALA A 92 -0.58 -21.84 -21.71
N ARG A 93 -0.27 -21.71 -20.42
CA ARG A 93 -1.20 -21.32 -19.37
C ARG A 93 -0.49 -20.33 -18.45
N LYS A 94 -1.21 -19.35 -17.89
CA LYS A 94 -0.67 -18.52 -16.81
C LYS A 94 -0.51 -19.35 -15.53
N LEU A 95 0.55 -19.11 -14.78
CA LEU A 95 0.77 -19.73 -13.47
C LEU A 95 -0.20 -19.12 -12.44
N PRO A 96 -0.93 -19.92 -11.64
CA PRO A 96 -1.78 -19.39 -10.58
C PRO A 96 -0.92 -18.80 -9.45
N ALA A 97 -1.47 -17.81 -8.74
CA ALA A 97 -0.82 -17.15 -7.62
C ALA A 97 -0.42 -18.12 -6.50
N THR A 98 -1.21 -19.19 -6.29
CA THR A 98 -0.92 -20.24 -5.30
C THR A 98 0.37 -21.03 -5.57
N GLN A 99 0.90 -20.98 -6.80
CA GLN A 99 2.16 -21.61 -7.18
C GLN A 99 3.30 -20.59 -7.34
N MET A 100 3.04 -19.31 -7.05
CA MET A 100 4.05 -18.25 -7.05
C MET A 100 4.57 -18.02 -5.63
N SER A 101 5.87 -17.84 -5.48
CA SER A 101 6.48 -17.39 -4.22
C SER A 101 6.09 -15.94 -3.92
N SER A 102 5.72 -15.66 -2.68
CA SER A 102 5.38 -14.31 -2.19
C SER A 102 6.42 -13.82 -1.18
N LEU A 103 6.90 -12.60 -1.37
CA LEU A 103 7.83 -11.93 -0.45
C LEU A 103 7.26 -10.58 -0.04
N THR A 104 7.15 -10.35 1.27
CA THR A 104 6.73 -9.08 1.83
C THR A 104 7.92 -8.43 2.53
N ALA A 105 8.26 -7.19 2.13
CA ALA A 105 9.29 -6.40 2.76
C ALA A 105 8.65 -5.29 3.61
N THR A 106 8.86 -5.36 4.93
CA THR A 106 8.35 -4.37 5.89
C THR A 106 9.51 -3.63 6.54
N ARG A 107 9.44 -2.29 6.53
CA ARG A 107 10.37 -1.45 7.30
C ARG A 107 9.86 -1.35 8.74
N GLN A 108 10.67 -1.76 9.70
CA GLN A 108 10.37 -1.63 11.13
C GLN A 108 10.68 -0.21 11.64
N ALA A 109 10.15 0.14 12.80
CA ALA A 109 10.34 1.46 13.43
C ALA A 109 11.80 1.78 13.78
N ASP A 110 12.65 0.75 13.92
CA ASP A 110 14.09 0.88 14.13
C ASP A 110 14.90 1.06 12.82
N GLY A 111 14.21 1.14 11.68
CA GLY A 111 14.79 1.33 10.37
C GLY A 111 15.26 0.06 9.67
N ARG A 112 15.18 -1.13 10.30
CA ARG A 112 15.50 -2.41 9.65
C ARG A 112 14.45 -2.79 8.63
N ILE A 113 14.87 -3.48 7.57
CA ILE A 113 13.97 -4.11 6.60
C ILE A 113 13.87 -5.60 6.94
N VAL A 114 12.66 -6.07 7.22
CA VAL A 114 12.38 -7.49 7.37
C VAL A 114 11.69 -7.98 6.12
N ILE A 115 12.23 -9.04 5.52
CA ILE A 115 11.67 -9.71 4.35
C ILE A 115 11.11 -11.04 4.83
N GLU A 116 9.80 -11.23 4.67
CA GLU A 116 9.09 -12.44 5.05
C GLU A 116 8.67 -13.18 3.78
N HIS A 117 8.90 -14.49 3.77
CA HIS A 117 8.39 -15.38 2.74
C HIS A 117 7.07 -15.97 3.22
N SER A 118 6.00 -15.72 2.49
CA SER A 118 4.71 -16.39 2.70
C SER A 118 4.57 -17.51 1.68
N ASP A 119 4.63 -18.74 2.18
CA ASP A 119 4.17 -19.91 1.44
C ASP A 119 2.67 -20.08 1.70
N ASP A 120 1.82 -19.53 0.83
CA ASP A 120 0.39 -19.87 0.77
C ASP A 120 0.17 -21.26 0.13
N ALA A 121 1.16 -22.15 0.26
CA ALA A 121 1.22 -23.46 -0.38
C ALA A 121 0.71 -24.57 0.55
N ASP A 122 -0.48 -24.41 1.12
CA ASP A 122 -1.25 -25.51 1.73
C ASP A 122 -1.93 -26.36 0.66
N THR A 123 -1.21 -26.75 -0.40
CA THR A 123 -1.51 -27.95 -1.18
C THR A 123 -0.30 -28.28 -2.03
N GLN A 124 0.59 -29.10 -1.48
CA GLN A 124 1.55 -29.83 -2.30
C GLN A 124 0.75 -30.79 -3.19
N PRO A 125 0.73 -30.64 -4.52
CA PRO A 125 0.19 -31.69 -5.36
C PRO A 125 1.12 -32.89 -5.19
N ALA A 126 0.56 -34.02 -4.77
CA ALA A 126 1.26 -35.30 -4.81
C ALA A 126 1.92 -35.41 -6.19
N HIS A 127 3.23 -35.67 -6.20
CA HIS A 127 4.00 -36.00 -7.40
C HIS A 127 3.21 -37.05 -8.20
N ALA A 128 2.50 -36.63 -9.25
CA ALA A 128 2.04 -37.54 -10.27
C ALA A 128 3.30 -37.93 -11.03
N GLU A 129 3.71 -39.20 -10.89
CA GLU A 129 4.81 -39.78 -11.64
C GLU A 129 4.60 -39.47 -13.12
N HIS A 130 5.39 -38.53 -13.64
CA HIS A 130 5.47 -38.28 -15.07
C HIS A 130 6.09 -39.53 -15.68
N GLY A 131 5.30 -40.19 -16.52
CA GLY A 131 5.59 -41.47 -17.14
C GLY A 131 7.00 -41.59 -17.71
N ALA A 132 7.55 -42.78 -17.54
CA ALA A 132 8.82 -43.22 -18.09
C ALA A 132 9.00 -42.74 -19.54
N LEU A 133 10.13 -42.08 -19.80
CA LEU A 133 10.60 -41.83 -21.16
C LEU A 133 10.89 -43.19 -21.81
N PRO A 134 10.39 -43.48 -23.02
CA PRO A 134 10.76 -44.69 -23.73
C PRO A 134 12.26 -44.63 -24.06
N HIS A 135 12.99 -45.65 -23.62
CA HIS A 135 14.35 -45.90 -24.07
C HIS A 135 14.26 -46.57 -25.45
N GLU A 136 14.84 -45.94 -26.47
CA GLU A 136 15.21 -46.58 -27.74
C GLU A 136 16.71 -46.90 -27.73
#